data_AF-A0A0J8UNF8-F1
#
_entry.id   AF-A0A0J8UNF8-F1
#
_cell.length_a   1.000
_cell.length_b   1.000
_cell.length_c   1.000
_cell.angle_alpha   90.00
_cell.angle_beta   90.00
_cell.angle_gamma   90.00
#
_symmetry.space_group_name_H-M   'P 1'
#
loop_
_entity.id
_entity.type
_entity.pdbx_description
1 polymer ?
#
loop_
_entity_poly.entity_id
_entity_poly.type
_entity_poly.pdbx_seq_one_letter_code
_entity_poly.pdbx_strand_id
1 'polypeptide(L)'
;MNRRHSAYCLVGYAVRFGIIMGLHLNVPQNQLPSRELQEHRNRVWWTAYILDRSWACMLGKPVSIQDEDIDVNLPSTIPWSSESTTEDFADTDYLIASLRIANLGAQITGSIYSRRTHGSSFSCRVQQAHGQINWFVSGGNKRTSARSVPGIYPRGSKARRHEK
;
A
#
# COMPACT_ATOMS: atom_id res chain seq x y z
N MET A 1 26.50 -11.74 3.83
CA MET A 1 25.45 -10.72 4.07
C MET A 1 24.25 -11.36 4.76
N ASN A 2 23.66 -10.72 5.76
CA ASN A 2 22.43 -11.19 6.41
C ASN A 2 21.25 -11.09 5.41
N ARG A 3 20.62 -12.23 5.10
CA ARG A 3 19.59 -12.38 4.06
C ARG A 3 18.43 -11.40 4.19
N ARG A 4 18.09 -10.97 5.43
CA ARG A 4 17.01 -10.00 5.68
C ARG A 4 17.36 -8.59 5.18
N HIS A 5 18.60 -8.16 5.37
CA HIS A 5 19.04 -6.87 4.85
C HIS A 5 19.13 -6.86 3.33
N SER A 6 19.58 -7.98 2.72
CA SER A 6 19.56 -8.14 1.27
C SER A 6 18.13 -8.09 0.71
N ALA A 7 17.17 -8.75 1.36
CA ALA A 7 15.76 -8.69 0.97
C ALA A 7 15.20 -7.26 1.04
N TYR A 8 15.49 -6.52 2.12
CA TYR A 8 15.10 -5.12 2.23
C TYR A 8 15.66 -4.25 1.09
N CYS A 9 16.94 -4.44 0.73
CA CYS A 9 17.53 -3.73 -0.41
C CYS A 9 16.87 -4.10 -1.75
N LEU A 10 16.64 -5.39 -2.01
CA LEU A 10 16.00 -5.87 -3.23
C LEU A 10 14.58 -5.30 -3.39
N VAL A 11 13.82 -5.28 -2.30
CA VAL A 11 12.48 -4.70 -2.30
C VAL A 11 12.52 -3.18 -2.51
N GLY A 12 13.50 -2.49 -1.90
CA GLY A 12 13.74 -1.07 -2.17
C GLY A 12 14.10 -0.77 -3.62
N TYR A 13 14.75 -1.71 -4.34
CA TYR A 13 14.96 -1.61 -5.79
C TYR A 13 13.66 -1.84 -6.56
N ALA A 14 12.85 -2.85 -6.19
CA ALA A 14 11.58 -3.11 -6.83
C ALA A 14 10.64 -1.90 -6.78
N VAL A 15 10.56 -1.21 -5.64
CA VAL A 15 9.79 0.04 -5.50
C VAL A 15 10.35 1.13 -6.41
N ARG A 16 11.67 1.34 -6.45
CA ARG A 16 12.31 2.33 -7.32
C ARG A 16 12.06 2.05 -8.80
N PHE A 17 12.15 0.79 -9.23
CA PHE A 17 11.80 0.40 -10.60
C PHE A 17 10.32 0.66 -10.89
N GLY A 18 9.43 0.35 -9.95
CA GLY A 18 8.02 0.70 -10.06
C GLY A 18 7.80 2.20 -10.24
N ILE A 19 8.56 3.04 -9.52
CA ILE A 19 8.51 4.50 -9.67
C ILE A 19 9.01 4.93 -11.06
N ILE A 20 10.16 4.42 -11.51
CA ILE A 20 10.74 4.74 -12.83
C ILE A 20 9.78 4.36 -13.96
N MET A 21 9.08 3.23 -13.84
CA MET A 21 8.07 2.78 -14.79
C MET A 21 6.70 3.47 -14.62
N GLY A 22 6.56 4.38 -13.65
CA GLY A 22 5.33 5.09 -13.37
C GLY A 22 4.23 4.26 -12.71
N LEU A 23 4.52 3.04 -12.23
CA LEU A 23 3.52 2.11 -11.65
C LEU A 23 2.80 2.66 -10.42
N HIS A 24 3.41 3.62 -9.73
CA HIS A 24 2.85 4.38 -8.61
C HIS A 24 1.78 5.41 -9.01
N LEU A 25 1.49 5.55 -10.31
CA LEU A 25 0.51 6.50 -10.86
C LEU A 25 -0.49 5.79 -11.76
N ASN A 26 -1.75 6.20 -11.68
CA ASN A 26 -2.83 5.76 -12.55
C ASN A 26 -2.58 6.22 -13.99
N VAL A 27 -2.83 5.33 -14.95
CA VAL A 27 -2.76 5.66 -16.38
C VAL A 27 -4.19 5.89 -16.87
N PRO A 28 -4.47 6.98 -17.60
CA PRO A 28 -5.81 7.24 -18.11
C PRO A 28 -6.25 6.17 -19.13
N GLN A 29 -7.54 5.85 -19.13
CA GLN A 29 -8.14 4.76 -19.92
C GLN A 29 -7.85 4.86 -21.43
N ASN A 30 -7.65 6.08 -21.94
CA ASN A 30 -7.31 6.33 -23.34
C ASN A 30 -5.92 5.80 -23.74
N GLN A 31 -4.99 5.71 -22.79
CA GLN A 31 -3.63 5.22 -23.01
C GLN A 31 -3.51 3.71 -22.76
N LEU A 32 -4.35 3.15 -21.87
CA LEU A 32 -4.35 1.72 -21.54
C LEU A 32 -5.78 1.15 -21.51
N PRO A 33 -6.37 0.84 -22.68
CA PRO A 33 -7.77 0.41 -22.75
C PRO A 33 -8.01 -0.98 -22.15
N SER A 34 -6.99 -1.85 -22.12
CA SER A 34 -7.10 -3.19 -21.53
C SER A 34 -7.22 -3.10 -20.00
N ARG A 35 -8.39 -3.49 -19.47
CA ARG A 35 -8.65 -3.54 -18.03
C ARG A 35 -7.78 -4.57 -17.32
N GLU A 36 -7.54 -5.71 -17.96
CA GLU A 36 -6.67 -6.77 -17.43
C GLU A 36 -5.24 -6.26 -17.23
N LEU A 37 -4.71 -5.53 -18.21
CA LEU A 37 -3.37 -4.96 -18.14
C LEU A 37 -3.27 -3.86 -17.08
N GLN A 38 -4.30 -3.04 -16.92
CA GLN A 38 -4.37 -2.05 -15.84
C GLN A 38 -4.35 -2.72 -14.45
N GLU A 39 -5.10 -3.79 -14.27
CA GLU A 39 -5.17 -4.49 -12.99
C GLU A 39 -3.90 -5.28 -12.69
N HIS A 40 -3.27 -5.88 -13.71
CA HIS A 40 -1.93 -6.45 -13.57
C HIS A 40 -0.94 -5.39 -13.08
N ARG A 41 -0.93 -4.21 -13.69
CA ARG A 41 -0.08 -3.08 -13.31
C ARG A 41 -0.32 -2.64 -11.87
N ASN A 42 -1.58 -2.50 -11.46
CA ASN A 42 -1.97 -2.14 -10.10
C ASN A 42 -1.50 -3.20 -9.10
N ARG A 43 -1.71 -4.50 -9.38
CA ARG A 43 -1.32 -5.61 -8.50
C ARG A 43 0.20 -5.73 -8.35
N VAL A 44 0.96 -5.49 -9.41
CA VAL A 44 2.44 -5.45 -9.35
C VAL A 44 2.89 -4.33 -8.42
N TRP A 45 2.33 -3.12 -8.54
CA TRP A 45 2.64 -2.02 -7.65
C TRP A 45 2.31 -2.34 -6.19
N TRP A 46 1.09 -2.80 -5.92
CA TRP A 46 0.64 -3.09 -4.56
C TRP A 46 1.39 -4.25 -3.91
N THR A 47 1.85 -5.23 -4.69
CA THR A 47 2.77 -6.28 -4.21
C THR A 47 4.10 -5.68 -3.74
N ALA A 48 4.73 -4.84 -4.55
CA ALA A 48 5.98 -4.17 -4.17
C ALA A 48 5.79 -3.29 -2.92
N TYR A 49 4.68 -2.56 -2.85
CA TYR A 49 4.28 -1.72 -1.70
C TYR A 49 4.16 -2.54 -0.40
N ILE A 50 3.46 -3.69 -0.45
CA ILE A 50 3.27 -4.58 0.70
C ILE A 50 4.62 -5.11 1.18
N LEU A 51 5.47 -5.56 0.26
CA LEU A 51 6.79 -6.09 0.59
C LEU A 51 7.67 -5.02 1.26
N ASP A 52 7.69 -3.81 0.70
CA ASP A 52 8.52 -2.70 1.24
C ASP A 52 8.15 -2.38 2.68
N ARG A 53 6.84 -2.24 2.94
CA ARG A 53 6.32 -1.95 4.27
C ARG A 53 6.52 -3.09 5.25
N SER A 54 6.38 -4.33 4.80
CA SER A 54 6.57 -5.51 5.65
C SER A 54 8.03 -5.64 6.09
N TRP A 55 8.99 -5.50 5.17
CA TRP A 55 10.42 -5.57 5.50
C TRP A 55 10.92 -4.35 6.28
N ALA A 56 10.42 -3.15 5.95
CA ALA A 56 10.68 -1.94 6.72
C ALA A 56 10.21 -2.10 8.18
N CYS A 57 8.98 -2.59 8.37
CA CYS A 57 8.42 -2.88 9.67
C CYS A 57 9.24 -3.92 10.44
N MET A 58 9.56 -5.06 9.80
CA MET A 58 10.31 -6.15 10.44
C MET A 58 11.72 -5.73 10.89
N LEU A 59 12.35 -4.78 10.20
CA LEU A 59 13.72 -4.34 10.48
C LEU A 59 13.80 -2.99 11.22
N GLY A 60 12.65 -2.37 11.55
CA GLY A 60 12.61 -1.04 12.15
C GLY A 60 13.22 0.04 11.24
N LYS A 61 13.07 -0.10 9.93
CA LYS A 61 13.62 0.81 8.91
C LYS A 61 12.52 1.69 8.32
N PRO A 62 12.87 2.84 7.72
CA PRO A 62 11.91 3.64 6.97
C PRO A 62 11.44 2.91 5.70
N VAL A 63 10.24 3.24 5.25
CA VAL A 63 9.68 2.82 3.95
C VAL A 63 10.32 3.58 2.80
N SER A 64 10.26 3.02 1.58
CA SER A 64 10.91 3.58 0.40
C SER A 64 10.14 4.74 -0.24
N ILE A 65 8.81 4.80 -0.07
CA ILE A 65 7.93 5.83 -0.64
C ILE A 65 6.82 6.18 0.36
N GLN A 66 6.50 7.47 0.49
CA GLN A 66 5.39 7.94 1.33
C GLN A 66 4.04 7.67 0.66
N ASP A 67 2.97 7.52 1.44
CA ASP A 67 1.65 7.21 0.87
C ASP A 67 1.13 8.38 0.00
N GLU A 68 1.52 9.62 0.28
CA GLU A 68 1.10 10.83 -0.43
C GLU A 68 1.62 10.92 -1.87
N ASP A 69 2.70 10.20 -2.18
CA ASP A 69 3.31 10.15 -3.51
C ASP A 69 2.68 9.06 -4.41
N ILE A 70 1.63 8.39 -3.94
CA ILE A 70 1.02 7.24 -4.61
C ILE A 70 -0.38 7.61 -5.09
N ASP A 71 -0.62 7.48 -6.39
CA ASP A 71 -1.93 7.62 -7.01
C ASP A 71 -2.24 6.36 -7.81
N VAL A 72 -2.56 5.27 -7.11
CA VAL A 72 -2.97 3.99 -7.73
C VAL A 72 -4.30 3.57 -7.14
N ASN A 73 -5.23 3.18 -8.01
CA ASN A 73 -6.48 2.59 -7.55
C ASN A 73 -6.21 1.29 -6.76
N LEU A 74 -7.03 1.04 -5.74
CA LEU A 74 -6.96 -0.26 -5.07
C LEU A 74 -7.26 -1.37 -6.08
N PRO A 75 -6.62 -2.55 -5.93
CA PRO A 75 -6.90 -3.68 -6.80
C PRO A 75 -8.40 -3.97 -6.81
N SER A 76 -8.95 -4.29 -7.98
CA SER A 76 -10.37 -4.66 -8.10
C SER A 76 -10.52 -6.09 -8.61
N THR A 77 -11.63 -6.72 -8.22
CA THR A 77 -12.04 -7.98 -8.84
C THR A 77 -12.61 -7.65 -10.21
N ILE A 78 -11.88 -7.99 -11.27
CA ILE A 78 -12.38 -7.84 -12.64
C ILE A 78 -13.43 -8.94 -12.85
N PRO A 79 -14.66 -8.59 -13.28
CA PRO A 79 -15.61 -9.60 -13.74
C PRO A 79 -14.98 -10.35 -14.91
N TRP A 80 -14.90 -11.66 -14.76
CA TRP A 80 -14.30 -12.58 -15.72
C TRP A 80 -14.70 -12.25 -17.17
N SER A 81 -13.72 -11.89 -17.99
CA SER A 81 -13.80 -11.93 -19.45
C SER A 81 -13.58 -13.38 -19.88
N SER A 82 -14.43 -13.90 -20.77
CA SER A 82 -14.45 -15.30 -21.23
C SER A 82 -13.18 -15.78 -21.93
N GLU A 83 -12.18 -14.92 -22.11
CA GLU A 83 -10.92 -15.20 -22.81
C GLU A 83 -9.69 -15.22 -21.89
N SER A 84 -9.83 -14.87 -20.61
CA SER A 84 -8.73 -14.86 -19.64
C SER A 84 -8.57 -16.22 -18.96
N THR A 85 -7.35 -16.76 -18.98
CA THR A 85 -6.98 -18.00 -18.27
C THR A 85 -7.32 -17.86 -16.78
N THR A 86 -8.11 -18.80 -16.29
CA THR A 86 -8.98 -18.74 -15.11
C THR A 86 -8.29 -18.60 -13.73
N GLU A 87 -6.97 -18.38 -13.67
CA GLU A 87 -6.21 -18.51 -12.41
C GLU A 87 -5.30 -17.31 -12.06
N ASP A 88 -5.04 -16.39 -12.99
CA ASP A 88 -3.99 -15.37 -12.80
C ASP A 88 -4.40 -14.21 -11.86
N PHE A 89 -5.70 -14.00 -11.64
CA PHE A 89 -6.21 -12.90 -10.82
C PHE A 89 -7.14 -13.40 -9.70
N ALA A 90 -6.54 -14.03 -8.68
CA ALA A 90 -7.23 -14.47 -7.47
C ALA A 90 -7.96 -13.33 -6.73
N ASP A 91 -8.83 -13.75 -5.80
CA ASP A 91 -9.65 -12.88 -4.96
C ASP A 91 -8.83 -11.72 -4.36
N THR A 92 -9.38 -10.53 -4.52
CA THR A 92 -8.73 -9.27 -4.21
C THR A 92 -8.76 -8.96 -2.71
N ASP A 93 -9.65 -9.63 -1.97
CA ASP A 93 -9.83 -9.43 -0.54
C ASP A 93 -8.57 -9.70 0.27
N TYR A 94 -7.82 -10.75 -0.07
CA TYR A 94 -6.54 -11.06 0.60
C TYR A 94 -5.51 -9.96 0.34
N LEU A 95 -5.43 -9.48 -0.90
CA LEU A 95 -4.49 -8.43 -1.28
C LEU A 95 -4.81 -7.12 -0.58
N ILE A 96 -6.09 -6.74 -0.52
CA ILE A 96 -6.56 -5.56 0.22
C ILE A 96 -6.28 -5.71 1.71
N ALA A 97 -6.54 -6.87 2.32
CA ALA A 97 -6.24 -7.11 3.72
C ALA A 97 -4.73 -6.97 4.01
N SER A 98 -3.89 -7.57 3.16
CA SER A 98 -2.43 -7.51 3.23
C SER A 98 -1.88 -6.09 3.09
N LEU A 99 -2.46 -5.31 2.19
CA LEU A 99 -2.13 -3.90 1.98
C LEU A 99 -2.42 -3.06 3.22
N ARG A 100 -3.57 -3.30 3.87
CA ARG A 100 -3.96 -2.54 5.06
C ARG A 100 -3.12 -2.88 6.28
N ILE A 101 -2.78 -4.15 6.50
CA ILE A 101 -1.88 -4.52 7.61
C ILE A 101 -0.46 -4.02 7.37
N ALA A 102 0.03 -4.06 6.12
CA ALA A 102 1.35 -3.54 5.78
C ALA A 102 1.42 -2.02 6.01
N ASN A 103 0.40 -1.26 5.60
CA ASN A 103 0.34 0.17 5.88
C ASN A 103 0.32 0.46 7.38
N LEU A 104 -0.55 -0.22 8.14
CA LEU A 104 -0.61 -0.05 9.59
C LEU A 104 0.74 -0.35 10.26
N GLY A 105 1.41 -1.44 9.88
CA GLY A 105 2.72 -1.80 10.40
C GLY A 105 3.79 -0.74 10.12
N ALA A 106 3.79 -0.15 8.93
CA ALA A 106 4.68 0.93 8.56
C ALA A 106 4.41 2.22 9.36
N GLN A 107 3.15 2.60 9.56
CA GLN A 107 2.77 3.75 10.39
C GLN A 107 3.22 3.56 11.84
N ILE A 108 3.00 2.37 12.40
CA ILE A 108 3.45 2.04 13.76
C ILE A 108 4.97 2.09 13.85
N THR A 109 5.67 1.53 12.87
CA THR A 109 7.15 1.55 12.83
C THR A 109 7.69 2.96 12.75
N GLY A 110 7.11 3.81 11.90
CA GLY A 110 7.42 5.23 11.81
C GLY A 110 7.00 6.05 13.04
N SER A 111 5.99 5.60 13.78
CA SER A 111 5.58 6.23 15.03
C SER A 111 6.50 5.84 16.18
N ILE A 112 6.90 4.58 16.32
CA ILE A 112 7.63 4.06 17.49
C ILE A 112 9.14 4.18 17.33
N TYR A 113 9.68 3.82 16.17
CA TYR A 113 11.12 3.66 15.95
C TYR A 113 11.75 4.78 15.11
N SER A 114 10.97 5.77 14.70
CA SER A 114 11.52 6.93 13.99
C SER A 114 12.35 7.81 14.92
N ARG A 115 13.47 8.30 14.38
CA ARG A 115 14.33 9.29 15.03
C ARG A 115 13.79 10.72 14.95
N ARG A 116 12.60 10.92 14.35
CA ARG A 116 11.93 12.22 14.31
C ARG A 116 11.53 12.63 15.72
N THR A 117 11.49 13.93 15.98
CA THR A 117 10.92 14.47 17.22
C THR A 117 9.40 14.32 17.16
N HIS A 118 8.81 13.65 18.15
CA HIS A 118 7.36 13.51 18.24
C HIS A 118 6.81 14.40 19.36
N GLY A 119 5.65 15.01 19.13
CA GLY A 119 4.98 15.86 20.13
C GLY A 119 4.36 15.07 21.29
N SER A 120 4.26 13.75 21.19
CA SER A 120 3.68 12.85 22.19
C SER A 120 4.75 11.93 22.80
N SER A 121 4.56 11.54 24.06
CA SER A 121 5.45 10.58 24.73
C SER A 121 5.52 9.23 23.99
N PHE A 122 6.62 8.50 24.18
CA PHE A 122 6.77 7.15 23.62
C PHE A 122 5.64 6.21 24.08
N SER A 123 5.32 6.22 25.39
CA SER A 123 4.25 5.40 25.96
C SER A 123 2.89 5.67 25.31
N CYS A 124 2.54 6.95 25.08
CA CYS A 124 1.31 7.33 24.38
C CYS A 124 1.24 6.75 22.96
N ARG A 125 2.35 6.80 22.20
CA ARG A 125 2.42 6.24 20.84
C ARG A 125 2.28 4.72 20.83
N VAL A 126 2.87 4.02 21.80
CA VAL A 126 2.72 2.56 21.95
C VAL A 126 1.27 2.19 22.28
N GLN A 127 0.62 2.91 23.20
CA GLN A 127 -0.79 2.70 23.52
C GLN A 127 -1.70 2.95 22.30
N GLN A 128 -1.42 3.99 21.54
CA GLN A 128 -2.13 4.28 20.29
C GLN A 128 -1.96 3.15 19.27
N ALA A 129 -0.72 2.69 19.05
CA ALA A 129 -0.42 1.57 18.15
C ALA A 129 -1.16 0.29 18.56
N HIS A 130 -1.16 -0.03 19.85
CA HIS A 130 -1.91 -1.17 20.39
C HIS A 130 -3.42 -1.05 20.14
N GLY A 131 -3.98 0.15 20.32
CA GLY A 131 -5.38 0.44 19.99
C GLY A 131 -5.71 0.24 18.51
N GLN A 132 -4.82 0.69 17.60
CA GLN A 132 -5.00 0.50 16.16
C GLN A 132 -4.94 -0.98 15.74
N ILE A 133 -4.01 -1.76 16.32
CA ILE A 133 -3.92 -3.20 16.06
C ILE A 133 -5.19 -3.91 16.55
N ASN A 134 -5.64 -3.63 17.76
CA ASN A 134 -6.85 -4.25 18.31
C ASN A 134 -8.07 -3.92 17.45
N TRP A 135 -8.24 -2.66 17.06
CA TRP A 135 -9.31 -2.26 16.14
C TRP A 135 -9.26 -3.04 14.81
N PHE A 136 -8.06 -3.21 14.25
CA PHE A 136 -7.86 -3.92 12.99
C PHE A 136 -8.28 -5.40 13.11
N VAL A 137 -7.81 -6.07 14.17
CA VAL A 137 -8.09 -7.50 14.45
C VAL A 137 -9.57 -7.74 14.75
N SER A 138 -10.24 -6.83 15.48
CA SER A 138 -11.68 -6.92 15.77
C SER A 138 -12.59 -6.72 14.54
N GLY A 139 -12.03 -6.70 13.33
CA GLY A 139 -12.79 -6.60 12.09
C GLY A 139 -13.15 -5.17 11.69
N GLY A 140 -12.59 -4.15 12.34
CA GLY A 140 -12.72 -2.75 11.93
C GLY A 140 -12.28 -2.53 10.48
N ASN A 141 -11.34 -3.37 10.02
CA ASN A 141 -10.89 -3.42 8.65
C ASN A 141 -12.02 -3.70 7.64
N LYS A 142 -12.92 -4.65 7.93
CA LYS A 142 -13.95 -5.14 7.00
C LYS A 142 -15.05 -4.12 6.66
N ARG A 143 -15.17 -3.05 7.47
CA ARG A 143 -16.21 -2.01 7.32
C ARG A 143 -15.79 -0.80 6.51
N THR A 144 -14.50 -0.69 6.18
CA THR A 144 -13.98 0.43 5.40
C THR A 144 -14.10 0.11 3.92
N SER A 145 -14.97 0.85 3.21
CA SER A 145 -15.01 0.86 1.75
C SER A 145 -13.61 1.18 1.18
N ALA A 146 -13.33 0.75 -0.05
CA ALA A 146 -12.07 0.98 -0.77
C ALA A 146 -11.58 2.46 -0.72
N ARG A 147 -12.47 3.43 -0.53
CA ARG A 147 -12.13 4.86 -0.38
C ARG A 147 -11.68 5.30 1.02
N SER A 148 -11.79 4.45 2.04
CA SER A 148 -11.67 4.84 3.45
C SER A 148 -10.47 4.22 4.16
N VAL A 149 -9.49 3.67 3.44
CA VAL A 149 -8.26 3.17 4.07
C VAL A 149 -7.50 4.35 4.68
N PRO A 150 -7.38 4.44 6.01
CA PRO A 150 -6.72 5.58 6.66
C PRO A 150 -5.24 5.60 6.28
N GLY A 151 -4.79 6.68 5.63
CA GLY A 151 -3.40 6.88 5.24
C GLY A 151 -3.13 6.79 3.74
N ILE A 152 -3.99 6.13 2.95
CA ILE A 152 -3.76 5.97 1.49
C ILE A 152 -4.21 7.18 0.69
N TYR A 153 -5.26 7.86 1.15
CA TYR A 153 -5.69 9.14 0.59
C TYR A 153 -5.78 10.15 1.72
N PRO A 154 -5.12 11.32 1.63
CA PRO A 154 -5.27 12.35 2.63
C PRO A 154 -6.73 12.79 2.71
N ARG A 155 -7.21 13.15 3.91
CA ARG A 155 -8.49 13.85 4.08
C ARG A 155 -8.41 15.17 3.30
N GLY A 156 -8.82 15.19 2.03
CA GLY A 156 -8.85 16.42 1.26
C GLY A 156 -8.58 16.34 -0.24
N SER A 157 -8.38 15.18 -0.86
CA SER A 157 -8.28 15.10 -2.32
C SER A 157 -9.65 15.36 -2.98
N LYS A 158 -10.05 16.63 -3.02
CA LYS A 158 -11.01 17.15 -3.99
C LYS A 158 -10.43 16.78 -5.36
N ALA A 159 -11.21 16.03 -6.13
CA ALA A 159 -10.97 15.79 -7.54
C ALA A 159 -10.53 17.10 -8.20
N ARG A 160 -9.24 17.19 -8.58
CA ARG A 160 -8.79 18.20 -9.51
C ARG A 160 -9.43 17.85 -10.84
N ARG A 161 -10.59 18.47 -11.07
CA ARG A 161 -11.24 18.59 -12.37
C ARG A 161 -10.19 19.13 -13.32
N HIS A 162 -9.67 18.28 -14.20
CA HIS A 162 -8.84 18.73 -15.32
C HIS A 162 -9.76 19.51 -16.25
N GLU A 163 -9.67 20.83 -16.15
CA GLU A 163 -10.14 21.76 -17.16
C GLU A 163 -8.90 22.32 -17.85
N LYS A 164 -8.65 21.82 -19.07
CA LYS A 164 -8.23 22.55 -20.26
C LYS A 164 -8.07 21.57 -21.41
#